data_AF-A0ABD4ZDC2-F1
#
_entry.id   AF-A0ABD4ZDC2-F1
#
_cell.length_a   1.000
_cell.length_b   1.000
_cell.length_c   1.000
_cell.angle_alpha   90.00
_cell.angle_beta   90.00
_cell.angle_gamma   90.00
#
_symmetry.space_group_name_H-M   'P 1'
#
loop_
_entity.id
_entity.type
_entity.pdbx_description
1 polymer ?
#
loop_
_entity_poly.entity_id
_entity_poly.type
_entity_poly.pdbx_seq_one_letter_code
_entity_poly.pdbx_strand_id
1 'polypeptide(L)'
;DVLSNLNELDGLFQQDATSISGKLRIDIPPGIAKSLLLPRLSEFLYLHPGIELELSSHDRPVDILHDGFDCVIRTGALPEDGVIARPLGKLTMVNCASPHYLTRFGYPQSPDDLTS
;
A
#
# COMPACT_ATOMS: atom_id res chain seq x y z
N ASP A 1 -15.11 -45.47 3.18
CA ASP A 1 -15.92 -44.76 2.17
C ASP A 1 -16.21 -43.31 2.53
N VAL A 2 -17.01 -42.98 3.56
CA VAL A 2 -17.24 -41.54 3.89
C VAL A 2 -16.00 -40.86 4.50
N LEU A 3 -15.30 -41.56 5.41
CA LEU A 3 -14.09 -41.04 6.06
C LEU A 3 -12.88 -40.94 5.12
N SER A 4 -12.79 -41.81 4.12
CA SER A 4 -11.76 -41.77 3.09
C SER A 4 -11.96 -40.58 2.14
N ASN A 5 -13.20 -40.28 1.75
CA ASN A 5 -13.52 -39.10 0.95
C ASN A 5 -13.20 -37.78 1.67
N LEU A 6 -13.39 -37.72 3.00
CA LEU A 6 -13.03 -36.53 3.78
C LEU A 6 -11.51 -36.29 3.82
N ASN A 7 -10.71 -37.35 4.01
CA ASN A 7 -9.25 -37.21 3.97
C ASN A 7 -8.72 -36.87 2.57
N GLU A 8 -9.34 -37.39 1.51
CA GLU A 8 -9.02 -37.00 0.13
C GLU A 8 -9.39 -35.53 -0.16
N LEU A 9 -10.53 -35.06 0.35
CA LEU A 9 -10.91 -33.65 0.29
C LEU A 9 -9.93 -32.76 1.06
N ASP A 10 -9.54 -33.12 2.28
CA ASP A 10 -8.54 -32.39 3.07
C ASP A 10 -7.17 -32.35 2.37
N GLY A 11 -6.81 -33.43 1.68
CA GLY A 11 -5.59 -33.50 0.86
C GLY A 11 -5.63 -32.60 -0.39
N LEU A 12 -6.81 -32.37 -0.97
CA LEU A 12 -6.98 -31.42 -2.09
C LEU A 12 -6.79 -29.95 -1.67
N PHE A 13 -7.02 -29.64 -0.39
CA PHE A 13 -6.77 -28.31 0.21
C PHE A 13 -5.39 -28.19 0.86
N GLN A 14 -4.63 -29.28 0.97
CA GLN A 14 -3.19 -29.24 1.25
C GLN A 14 -2.44 -28.82 -0.02
N GLN A 15 -2.68 -27.60 -0.48
CA GLN A 15 -1.62 -26.89 -1.19
C GLN A 15 -0.43 -26.80 -0.23
N ASP A 16 0.78 -27.05 -0.73
CA ASP A 16 2.01 -26.83 0.03
C ASP A 16 1.87 -25.51 0.81
N ALA A 17 1.74 -25.60 2.14
CA ALA A 17 1.48 -24.46 3.01
C ALA A 17 2.56 -23.37 2.93
N THR A 18 3.63 -23.65 2.18
CA THR A 18 4.77 -22.81 1.86
C THR A 18 4.62 -21.98 0.59
N SER A 19 3.69 -22.29 -0.32
CA SER A 19 3.52 -21.53 -1.57
C SER A 19 2.44 -20.46 -1.46
N ILE A 20 2.85 -19.21 -1.25
CA ILE A 20 1.94 -18.05 -1.22
C ILE A 20 1.42 -17.81 -2.64
N SER A 21 0.09 -17.85 -2.82
CA SER A 21 -0.56 -17.64 -4.12
C SER A 21 -1.94 -17.01 -4.00
N GLY A 22 -2.48 -16.51 -5.11
CA GLY A 22 -3.78 -15.88 -5.19
C GLY A 22 -3.73 -14.39 -5.52
N LYS A 23 -4.89 -13.76 -5.49
CA LYS A 23 -5.04 -12.34 -5.84
C LYS A 23 -4.92 -11.47 -4.60
N LEU A 24 -4.11 -10.41 -4.67
CA LEU A 24 -3.92 -9.43 -3.62
C LEU A 24 -4.30 -8.03 -4.13
N ARG A 25 -5.33 -7.43 -3.56
CA ARG A 25 -5.84 -6.09 -3.89
C ARG A 25 -5.39 -5.07 -2.88
N ILE A 26 -4.62 -4.08 -3.33
CA ILE A 26 -4.05 -3.04 -2.47
C ILE A 26 -4.26 -1.62 -3.00
N ASP A 27 -4.56 -0.67 -2.11
CA ASP A 27 -4.55 0.77 -2.42
C ASP A 27 -3.42 1.51 -1.68
N ILE A 28 -2.68 2.33 -2.41
CA ILE A 28 -1.48 3.02 -1.90
C ILE A 28 -1.40 4.45 -2.47
N PRO A 29 -1.07 5.48 -1.66
CA PRO A 29 -0.81 6.83 -2.14
C PRO A 29 0.25 6.87 -3.25
N PRO A 30 0.05 7.63 -4.34
CA PRO A 30 0.95 7.63 -5.51
C PRO A 30 2.41 7.92 -5.17
N GLY A 31 2.64 8.86 -4.25
CA GLY A 31 4.00 9.19 -3.79
C GLY A 31 4.71 8.00 -3.13
N ILE A 32 3.99 7.22 -2.34
CA ILE A 32 4.51 6.01 -1.66
C ILE A 32 4.69 4.87 -2.66
N ALA A 33 3.70 4.64 -3.52
CA ALA A 33 3.77 3.59 -4.54
C ALA A 33 5.02 3.78 -5.41
N LYS A 34 5.22 5.01 -5.92
CA LYS A 34 6.36 5.34 -6.79
C LYS A 34 7.71 5.27 -6.08
N SER A 35 7.80 5.73 -4.82
CA SER A 35 9.08 5.84 -4.11
C SER A 35 9.52 4.55 -3.42
N LEU A 36 8.58 3.73 -2.94
CA LEU A 36 8.88 2.59 -2.08
C LEU A 36 8.53 1.23 -2.70
N LEU A 37 7.34 1.12 -3.31
CA LEU A 37 6.82 -0.17 -3.79
C LEU A 37 7.29 -0.52 -5.21
N LEU A 38 7.03 0.36 -6.19
CA LEU A 38 7.36 0.08 -7.59
C LEU A 38 8.84 -0.29 -7.82
N PRO A 39 9.83 0.34 -7.14
CA PRO A 39 11.24 -0.05 -7.28
C PRO A 39 11.56 -1.48 -6.83
N ARG A 40 10.72 -2.09 -5.99
CA ARG A 40 10.89 -3.44 -5.43
C ARG A 40 9.85 -4.45 -5.95
N LEU A 41 8.92 -3.99 -6.79
CA LEU A 41 7.79 -4.79 -7.23
C LEU A 41 8.22 -6.02 -8.03
N SER A 42 9.21 -5.86 -8.92
CA SER A 42 9.72 -6.97 -9.73
C SER A 42 10.37 -8.06 -8.88
N GLU A 43 11.13 -7.66 -7.84
CA GLU A 43 11.75 -8.60 -6.91
C GLU A 43 10.68 -9.35 -6.10
N PHE A 44 9.67 -8.64 -5.61
CA PHE A 44 8.55 -9.24 -4.88
C PHE A 44 7.80 -10.29 -5.73
N LEU A 45 7.44 -9.95 -6.97
CA LEU A 45 6.73 -10.86 -7.87
C LEU A 45 7.59 -12.03 -8.33
N TYR A 46 8.92 -11.85 -8.41
CA TYR A 46 9.84 -12.95 -8.67
C TYR A 46 9.91 -13.94 -7.50
N LEU A 47 9.94 -13.43 -6.25
CA LEU A 47 9.93 -14.27 -5.05
C LEU A 47 8.59 -14.96 -4.80
N HIS A 48 7.49 -14.37 -5.28
CA HIS A 48 6.13 -14.87 -5.08
C HIS A 48 5.36 -14.96 -6.41
N PRO A 49 5.75 -15.88 -7.32
CA PRO A 49 5.18 -15.97 -8.66
C PRO A 49 3.71 -16.40 -8.68
N GLY A 50 3.20 -16.96 -7.59
CA GLY A 50 1.79 -17.32 -7.44
C GLY A 50 0.87 -16.15 -7.12
N ILE A 51 1.40 -14.95 -6.87
CA ILE A 51 0.62 -13.76 -6.51
C ILE A 51 0.24 -12.97 -7.77
N GLU A 52 -1.05 -12.72 -7.94
CA GLU A 52 -1.57 -11.68 -8.84
C GLU A 52 -1.80 -10.40 -8.03
N LEU A 53 -1.04 -9.34 -8.31
CA LEU A 53 -1.19 -8.07 -7.62
C LEU A 53 -2.11 -7.12 -8.38
N GLU A 54 -3.22 -6.72 -7.76
CA GLU A 54 -4.08 -5.62 -8.23
C GLU A 54 -3.78 -4.38 -7.38
N LEU A 55 -3.12 -3.39 -7.99
CA LEU A 55 -2.68 -2.18 -7.31
C LEU A 55 -3.50 -0.99 -7.80
N SER A 56 -4.19 -0.34 -6.88
CA SER A 56 -4.80 0.97 -7.09
C SER A 56 -4.00 2.06 -6.37
N SER A 57 -4.05 3.28 -6.90
CA SER A 57 -3.28 4.37 -6.33
C SER A 57 -4.05 5.69 -6.37
N HIS A 58 -4.52 6.10 -5.20
CA HIS A 58 -5.32 7.31 -5.02
C HIS A 58 -4.94 8.02 -3.72
N ASP A 59 -5.08 9.34 -3.69
CA ASP A 59 -4.91 10.15 -2.47
C ASP A 59 -6.20 10.27 -1.64
N ARG A 60 -7.34 9.77 -2.16
CA ARG A 60 -8.61 9.77 -1.43
C ARG A 60 -8.65 8.62 -0.41
N PRO A 61 -9.34 8.80 0.73
CA PRO A 61 -9.73 7.68 1.58
C PRO A 61 -10.54 6.67 0.75
N VAL A 62 -10.29 5.38 0.99
CA VAL A 62 -11.08 4.26 0.45
C VAL A 62 -11.74 3.56 1.61
N ASP A 63 -12.90 2.96 1.37
CA ASP A 63 -13.57 2.14 2.37
C ASP A 63 -13.05 0.71 2.24
N ILE A 64 -12.13 0.33 3.12
CA ILE A 64 -11.46 -0.98 3.06
C ILE A 64 -12.48 -2.12 3.13
N LEU A 65 -13.55 -1.95 3.92
CA LEU A 65 -14.55 -2.99 4.14
C LEU A 65 -15.49 -3.15 2.94
N HIS A 66 -15.83 -2.06 2.26
CA HIS A 66 -16.79 -2.08 1.16
C HIS A 66 -16.14 -2.17 -0.24
N ASP A 67 -14.92 -1.66 -0.41
CA ASP A 67 -14.24 -1.60 -1.72
C ASP A 67 -13.48 -2.89 -2.07
N GLY A 68 -13.45 -3.88 -1.17
CA GLY A 68 -12.85 -5.19 -1.42
C GLY A 68 -11.32 -5.18 -1.51
N PHE A 69 -10.69 -4.31 -0.72
CA PHE A 69 -9.24 -4.29 -0.55
C PHE A 69 -8.79 -5.27 0.54
N ASP A 70 -7.72 -6.01 0.28
CA ASP A 70 -7.10 -6.88 1.28
C ASP A 70 -6.21 -6.09 2.25
N CYS A 71 -5.60 -5.00 1.76
CA CYS A 71 -4.73 -4.13 2.54
C CYS A 71 -4.64 -2.72 1.92
N VAL A 72 -4.45 -1.70 2.75
CA VAL A 72 -4.15 -0.34 2.27
C VAL A 72 -2.95 0.24 3.01
N ILE A 73 -2.16 1.04 2.32
CA ILE A 73 -1.10 1.84 2.93
C ILE A 73 -1.59 3.27 3.02
N ARG A 74 -1.53 3.88 4.20
CA ARG A 74 -1.99 5.27 4.42
C ARG A 74 -1.02 6.06 5.28
N THR A 75 -1.12 7.38 5.14
CA THR A 75 -0.45 8.37 5.99
C THR A 75 -1.49 9.15 6.76
N GLY A 76 -1.20 9.49 8.01
CA GLY A 76 -2.11 10.25 8.87
C GLY A 76 -2.74 9.38 9.95
N ALA A 77 -3.92 9.81 10.43
CA ALA A 77 -4.62 9.14 11.52
C ALA A 77 -5.11 7.74 11.10
N LEU A 78 -5.14 6.84 12.07
CA LEU A 78 -5.67 5.49 11.88
C LEU A 78 -7.20 5.54 11.80
N PRO A 79 -7.84 4.71 10.95
CA PRO A 79 -9.28 4.52 11.01
C PRO A 79 -9.67 3.99 12.40
N GLU A 80 -10.79 4.46 12.94
CA GLU A 80 -11.19 4.11 14.31
C GLU A 80 -11.78 2.69 14.41
N ASP A 81 -12.38 2.13 13.34
CA ASP A 81 -13.13 0.87 13.43
C ASP A 81 -12.82 -0.14 12.31
N GLY A 82 -12.86 -1.44 12.66
CA GLY A 82 -12.96 -2.56 11.72
C GLY A 82 -11.67 -3.00 11.02
N VAL A 83 -10.52 -2.36 11.29
CA VAL A 83 -9.25 -2.67 10.62
C VAL A 83 -8.07 -2.75 11.59
N ILE A 84 -7.15 -3.67 11.33
CA ILE A 84 -5.90 -3.76 12.07
C ILE A 84 -4.90 -2.80 11.44
N ALA A 85 -4.56 -1.74 12.17
CA ALA A 85 -3.52 -0.81 11.77
C ALA A 85 -2.13 -1.26 12.26
N ARG A 86 -1.15 -1.30 11.35
CA ARG A 86 0.25 -1.54 11.68
C ARG A 86 1.14 -0.37 11.22
N PRO A 87 1.93 0.24 12.12
CA PRO A 87 2.86 1.28 11.70
C PRO A 87 3.97 0.71 10.79
N LEU A 88 4.15 1.31 9.62
CA LEU A 88 5.21 0.95 8.66
C LEU A 88 6.42 1.89 8.71
N GLY A 89 6.23 3.11 9.22
CA GLY A 89 7.27 4.12 9.29
C GLY A 89 6.73 5.52 9.56
N LYS A 90 7.59 6.53 9.41
CA LYS A 90 7.24 7.94 9.52
C LYS A 90 7.68 8.66 8.25
N LEU A 91 6.82 9.53 7.72
CA LEU A 91 7.12 10.40 6.59
C LEU A 91 7.16 11.85 7.07
N THR A 92 8.27 12.53 6.80
CA THR A 92 8.45 13.94 7.14
C THR A 92 7.93 14.79 6.00
N MET A 93 6.94 15.64 6.26
CA MET A 93 6.55 16.67 5.31
C MET A 93 7.54 17.83 5.35
N VAL A 94 7.97 18.29 4.18
CA VAL A 94 8.88 19.41 4.02
C VAL A 94 8.32 20.39 3.00
N ASN A 95 8.59 21.68 3.21
CA ASN A 95 8.32 22.71 2.20
C ASN A 95 9.47 22.74 1.21
N CYS A 96 9.15 22.77 -0.08
CA CYS A 96 10.15 22.84 -1.14
C CYS A 96 9.70 23.82 -2.24
N ALA A 97 10.69 24.43 -2.88
CA ALA A 97 10.49 25.30 -4.02
C ALA A 97 11.64 25.09 -5.01
N SER A 98 11.35 25.29 -6.30
CA SER A 98 12.41 25.17 -7.31
C SER A 98 13.46 26.27 -7.13
N PRO A 99 14.74 26.02 -7.43
CA PRO A 99 15.78 27.05 -7.35
C PRO A 99 15.45 28.29 -8.18
N HIS A 100 14.81 28.11 -9.34
CA HIS A 100 14.39 29.21 -10.20
C HIS A 100 13.32 30.09 -9.54
N TYR A 101 12.33 29.48 -8.88
CA TYR A 101 11.31 30.21 -8.12
C TYR A 101 11.95 31.05 -7.02
N LEU A 102 12.84 30.45 -6.22
CA LEU A 102 13.52 31.12 -5.10
C LEU A 102 14.44 32.25 -5.57
N THR A 103 15.04 32.12 -6.76
CA THR A 103 15.84 33.20 -7.36
C THR A 103 14.98 34.40 -7.74
N ARG A 104 13.75 34.16 -8.21
CA ARG A 104 12.83 35.22 -8.66
C ARG A 104 12.05 35.87 -7.53
N PHE A 105 11.67 35.10 -6.51
CA PHE A 105 10.74 35.53 -5.46
C PHE A 105 11.35 35.58 -4.06
N GLY A 106 12.60 35.10 -3.89
CA GLY A 106 13.26 35.03 -2.58
C GLY A 106 12.84 33.82 -1.75
N TYR A 107 13.43 33.68 -0.57
CA TYR A 107 13.07 32.66 0.41
C TYR A 107 12.04 33.23 1.41
N PRO A 108 10.87 32.59 1.59
CA PRO A 108 9.94 32.98 2.66
C PRO A 108 10.61 32.77 4.02
N GLN A 109 10.50 33.77 4.90
CA GLN A 109 11.00 33.75 6.27
C GLN A 109 9.89 33.43 7.28
N SER A 110 8.63 33.62 6.88
CA SER A 110 7.44 33.32 7.67
C SER A 110 6.32 32.73 6.80
N PRO A 111 5.32 32.03 7.39
CA PRO A 111 4.16 31.55 6.65
C PRO A 111 3.34 32.68 5.98
N ASP A 112 3.32 33.87 6.58
CA ASP A 112 2.59 35.02 6.03
C ASP A 112 3.14 35.47 4.67
N ASP A 113 4.42 35.22 4.41
CA ASP A 113 5.08 35.49 3.12
C ASP A 113 4.50 34.64 1.96
N LEU A 114 3.70 33.60 2.25
CA LEU A 114 3.08 32.71 1.27
C LEU A 114 1.64 33.12 0.88
N THR A 115 1.08 34.16 1.49
CA THR A 115 -0.34 34.51 1.38
C THR A 115 -0.71 35.35 0.14
N SER A 116 0.23 35.57 -0.78
CA SER A 116 0.08 36.38 -2.00
C SER A 116 -0.72 35.69 -3.10
#